data_AF-A0A356QFG9-F1
#
_entry.id   AF-A0A356QFG9-F1
#
_cell.length_a   1.000
_cell.length_b   1.000
_cell.length_c   1.000
_cell.angle_alpha   90.00
_cell.angle_beta   90.00
_cell.angle_gamma   90.00
#
_symmetry.space_group_name_H-M   'P 1'
#
loop_
_entity.id
_entity.type
_entity.pdbx_description
1 polymer ?
#
loop_
_entity_poly.entity_id
_entity_poly.type
_entity_poly.pdbx_seq_one_letter_code
_entity_poly.pdbx_strand_id
1 'polypeptide(L)'
;MSIKSDKWIRRMAQSDAMIEPFEAEQVRYVNDQRVISYGTSSYGYDVRCADEFKVFTNIHSAIVDPKAFDDKSFVDVKGDVCIIPPNSFALARTVEYFRIPRNVLTICLGKSTYARCGIIVNVTPL
;
A
#
# COMPACT_ATOMS: atom_id res chain seq x y z
N MET A 1 18.56 9.91 -12.01
CA MET A 1 17.10 9.97 -11.80
C MET A 1 16.83 10.94 -10.67
N SER A 2 15.89 11.88 -10.84
CA SER A 2 15.48 12.82 -9.80
C SER A 2 14.09 12.46 -9.27
N ILE A 3 13.81 12.84 -8.03
CA ILE A 3 12.47 12.72 -7.44
C ILE A 3 11.50 13.61 -8.24
N LYS A 4 10.35 13.05 -8.60
CA LYS A 4 9.33 13.75 -9.39
C LYS A 4 8.38 14.54 -8.49
N SER A 5 7.99 15.73 -8.92
CA SER A 5 7.04 16.58 -8.19
C SER A 5 5.60 16.17 -8.41
N ASP A 6 4.73 16.64 -7.52
CA ASP A 6 3.26 16.60 -7.63
C ASP A 6 2.73 16.92 -9.04
N LYS A 7 3.20 18.00 -9.67
CA LYS A 7 2.79 18.42 -11.03
C LYS A 7 3.08 17.34 -12.06
N TRP A 8 4.24 16.69 -11.96
CA TRP A 8 4.60 15.59 -12.85
C TRP A 8 3.71 14.38 -12.59
N ILE A 9 3.49 14.02 -11.32
CA ILE A 9 2.65 12.87 -10.93
C ILE A 9 1.22 13.05 -11.45
N ARG A 10 0.61 14.23 -11.23
CA ARG A 10 -0.73 14.60 -11.73
C ARG A 10 -0.82 14.46 -13.25
N ARG A 11 0.16 15.00 -13.96
CA ARG A 11 0.21 14.89 -15.43
C ARG A 11 0.23 13.43 -15.87
N MET A 12 1.14 12.62 -15.33
CA MET A 12 1.27 11.21 -15.70
C MET A 12 0.02 10.37 -15.35
N ALA A 13 -0.65 10.69 -14.24
CA ALA A 13 -1.91 10.05 -13.90
C ALA A 13 -3.03 10.39 -14.90
N GLN A 14 -3.08 11.63 -15.38
CA GLN A 14 -4.10 12.10 -16.34
C GLN A 14 -3.82 11.64 -17.78
N SER A 15 -2.57 11.70 -18.25
CA SER A 15 -2.21 11.40 -19.64
C SER A 15 -1.99 9.91 -19.89
N ASP A 16 -1.36 9.21 -18.94
CA ASP A 16 -0.86 7.84 -19.14
C ASP A 16 -1.50 6.82 -18.20
N ALA A 17 -2.52 7.23 -17.43
CA ALA A 17 -3.19 6.40 -16.43
C ALA A 17 -2.19 5.71 -15.48
N MET A 18 -1.12 6.43 -15.11
CA MET A 18 -0.03 5.90 -14.27
C MET A 18 -0.54 5.38 -12.92
N ILE A 19 -1.61 5.97 -12.38
CA ILE A 19 -2.25 5.61 -11.11
C ILE A 19 -3.76 5.64 -11.32
N GLU A 20 -4.47 4.58 -10.92
CA GLU A 20 -5.93 4.51 -11.07
C GLU A 20 -6.59 3.67 -9.96
N PRO A 21 -7.58 4.19 -9.21
CA PRO A 21 -8.08 5.57 -9.22
C PRO A 21 -7.05 6.59 -8.70
N PHE A 22 -7.12 7.84 -9.17
CA PHE A 22 -6.17 8.91 -8.84
C PHE A 22 -6.80 10.07 -8.07
N GLU A 23 -6.11 10.52 -7.02
CA GLU A 23 -6.49 11.68 -6.21
C GLU A 23 -5.46 12.79 -6.36
N ALA A 24 -5.87 13.89 -7.01
CA ALA A 24 -4.97 14.99 -7.34
C ALA A 24 -4.49 15.76 -6.10
N GLU A 25 -5.26 15.75 -5.02
CA GLU A 25 -4.97 16.45 -3.78
C GLU A 25 -4.90 15.48 -2.60
N GLN A 26 -4.39 15.96 -1.47
CA GLN A 26 -4.33 15.14 -0.26
C GLN A 26 -5.70 15.06 0.43
N VAL A 27 -6.27 13.87 0.48
CA VAL A 27 -7.52 13.61 1.20
C VAL A 27 -7.21 13.32 2.67
N ARG A 28 -7.87 14.04 3.58
CA ARG A 28 -7.70 13.89 5.05
C ARG A 28 -9.00 13.59 5.79
N TYR A 29 -10.13 13.78 5.12
CA TYR A 29 -11.46 13.54 5.65
C TYR A 29 -12.31 12.83 4.60
N VAL A 30 -13.12 11.86 5.03
CA VAL A 30 -14.12 11.17 4.22
C VAL A 30 -15.39 11.13 5.05
N ASN A 31 -16.52 11.62 4.51
CA ASN A 31 -17.80 11.71 5.24
C ASN A 31 -17.66 12.35 6.63
N ASP A 32 -16.97 13.50 6.71
CA ASP A 32 -16.65 14.24 7.94
C ASP A 32 -15.80 13.49 8.99
N GLN A 33 -15.33 12.29 8.67
CA GLN A 33 -14.44 11.52 9.53
C GLN A 33 -13.00 11.69 9.10
N ARG A 34 -12.12 11.95 10.08
CA ARG A 34 -10.68 12.04 9.84
C ARG A 34 -10.12 10.67 9.50
N VAL A 35 -9.36 10.59 8.41
CA VAL A 35 -8.71 9.34 7.95
C VAL A 35 -7.19 9.46 7.97
N ILE A 36 -6.50 8.32 7.87
CA ILE A 36 -5.09 8.33 7.48
C ILE A 36 -5.03 8.85 6.04
N SER A 37 -4.35 9.98 5.84
CA SER A 37 -4.43 10.69 4.58
C SER A 37 -3.91 9.89 3.39
N TYR A 38 -4.43 10.16 2.20
CA TYR A 38 -4.00 9.56 0.94
C TYR A 38 -4.02 10.58 -0.21
N GLY A 39 -3.55 10.18 -1.39
CA GLY A 39 -3.51 11.03 -2.59
C GLY A 39 -2.16 11.72 -2.81
N THR A 40 -2.15 12.71 -3.71
CA THR A 40 -0.90 13.35 -4.13
C THR A 40 -0.26 14.18 -3.02
N SER A 41 1.04 14.00 -2.81
CA SER A 41 1.91 14.80 -1.95
C SER A 41 2.92 15.58 -2.81
N SER A 42 3.66 16.52 -2.23
CA SER A 42 4.56 17.43 -2.97
C SER A 42 5.57 16.70 -3.87
N TYR A 43 6.05 15.52 -3.45
CA TYR A 43 7.05 14.72 -4.17
C TYR A 43 6.74 13.22 -4.12
N GLY A 44 5.47 12.85 -4.06
CA GLY A 44 5.05 11.46 -3.93
C GLY A 44 3.55 11.30 -3.99
N TYR A 45 3.09 10.06 -3.80
CA TYR A 45 1.68 9.71 -3.77
C TYR A 45 1.43 8.75 -2.61
N ASP A 46 0.51 9.12 -1.72
CA ASP A 46 0.10 8.31 -0.58
C ASP A 46 -0.98 7.30 -1.05
N VAL A 47 -0.62 6.02 -1.08
CA VAL A 47 -1.54 4.93 -1.49
C VAL A 47 -2.48 4.48 -0.39
N ARG A 48 -3.62 3.89 -0.77
CA ARG A 48 -4.60 3.30 0.15
C ARG A 48 -4.43 1.79 0.24
N CYS A 49 -4.72 1.24 1.42
CA CYS A 49 -4.87 -0.18 1.65
C CYS A 49 -6.30 -0.61 1.27
N ALA A 50 -6.45 -1.68 0.49
CA ALA A 50 -7.76 -2.26 0.22
C ALA A 50 -8.30 -3.04 1.44
N ASP A 51 -9.55 -3.47 1.35
CA ASP A 51 -10.29 -4.18 2.40
C ASP A 51 -10.05 -5.70 2.41
N GLU A 52 -9.11 -6.20 1.61
CA GLU A 52 -8.77 -7.61 1.46
C GLU A 52 -7.37 -7.90 1.97
N PHE A 53 -7.28 -8.78 2.96
CA PHE A 53 -6.07 -9.09 3.71
C PHE A 53 -5.82 -10.60 3.76
N LYS A 54 -4.54 -10.98 3.78
CA LYS A 54 -4.07 -12.33 4.11
C LYS A 54 -3.24 -12.26 5.37
N VAL A 55 -3.75 -12.73 6.51
CA VAL A 55 -3.06 -12.70 7.80
C VAL A 55 -2.31 -14.00 8.01
N PHE A 56 -1.01 -13.93 8.30
CA PHE A 56 -0.21 -15.12 8.52
C PHE A 56 -0.64 -15.89 9.77
N THR A 57 -0.69 -17.22 9.67
CA THR A 57 -1.00 -18.14 10.76
C THR A 57 0.00 -19.30 10.82
N ASN A 58 0.44 -19.66 12.03
CA ASN A 58 1.36 -20.77 12.27
C ASN A 58 0.66 -22.05 12.75
N ILE A 59 -0.69 -22.08 12.76
CA ILE A 59 -1.49 -23.21 13.28
C ILE A 59 -1.10 -24.55 12.63
N HIS A 60 -0.71 -24.53 11.36
CA HIS A 60 -0.35 -25.75 10.62
C HIS A 60 1.12 -26.14 10.73
N SER A 61 1.94 -25.44 11.53
CA SER A 61 3.38 -25.68 11.64
C SER A 61 4.09 -25.75 10.28
N ALA A 62 3.56 -25.03 9.29
CA ALA A 62 4.10 -24.98 7.94
C ALA A 62 5.43 -24.22 7.96
N ILE A 63 6.43 -24.78 7.28
CA ILE A 63 7.67 -24.07 6.98
C ILE A 63 7.34 -23.05 5.89
N VAL A 64 7.69 -21.79 6.12
CA VAL A 64 7.52 -20.74 5.10
C VAL A 64 8.61 -20.91 4.04
N ASP A 65 8.22 -21.37 2.85
CA ASP A 65 9.10 -21.44 1.68
C ASP A 65 8.74 -20.31 0.68
N PRO A 66 9.58 -19.28 0.52
CA PRO A 66 9.33 -18.20 -0.43
C PRO A 66 9.25 -18.65 -1.90
N LYS A 67 9.75 -19.84 -2.26
CA LYS A 67 9.66 -20.41 -3.61
C LYS A 67 8.39 -21.23 -3.84
N ALA A 68 7.74 -21.67 -2.76
CA ALA A 68 6.53 -22.49 -2.78
C ALA A 68 5.51 -21.89 -1.80
N PHE A 69 4.91 -20.76 -2.19
CA PHE A 69 3.95 -20.04 -1.37
C PHE A 69 2.71 -20.90 -1.09
N ASP A 70 2.45 -21.21 0.18
CA ASP A 70 1.32 -22.02 0.62
C ASP A 70 0.20 -21.13 1.18
N ASP A 71 -0.92 -21.07 0.46
CA ASP A 71 -2.11 -20.32 0.87
C ASP A 71 -2.67 -20.77 2.23
N LYS A 72 -2.40 -22.01 2.67
CA LYS A 72 -2.83 -22.50 4.00
C LYS A 72 -2.10 -21.82 5.15
N SER A 73 -0.97 -21.17 4.89
CA SER A 73 -0.25 -20.38 5.91
C SER A 73 -0.92 -19.03 6.18
N PHE A 74 -2.05 -18.73 5.54
CA PHE A 74 -2.77 -17.48 5.66
C PHE A 74 -4.26 -17.69 5.92
N VAL A 75 -4.84 -16.75 6.64
CA VAL A 75 -6.28 -16.59 6.78
C VAL A 75 -6.71 -15.39 5.95
N ASP A 76 -7.65 -15.61 5.03
CA ASP A 76 -8.27 -14.53 4.26
C ASP A 76 -9.23 -13.74 5.17
N VAL A 77 -9.02 -12.43 5.24
CA VAL A 77 -9.83 -11.50 6.03
C VAL A 77 -10.31 -10.39 5.11
N LYS A 78 -11.62 -10.16 5.07
CA LYS A 78 -12.23 -9.03 4.37
C LYS A 78 -12.94 -8.11 5.35
N GLY A 79 -12.63 -6.82 5.33
CA GLY A 79 -13.29 -5.81 6.17
C GLY A 79 -12.51 -4.50 6.28
N ASP A 80 -13.12 -3.52 6.94
CA ASP A 80 -12.56 -2.16 7.05
C ASP A 80 -11.32 -2.07 7.94
N VAL A 81 -11.12 -3.05 8.83
CA VAL A 81 -10.01 -3.11 9.78
C VAL A 81 -9.42 -4.51 9.80
N CYS A 82 -8.10 -4.60 9.62
CA CYS A 82 -7.33 -5.83 9.79
C CYS A 82 -6.60 -5.83 11.14
N ILE A 83 -6.75 -6.90 11.92
CA ILE A 83 -6.02 -7.12 13.16
C ILE A 83 -4.80 -7.99 12.84
N ILE A 84 -3.61 -7.45 13.04
CA ILE A 84 -2.35 -8.19 12.87
C ILE A 84 -1.94 -8.75 14.23
N PRO A 85 -1.78 -10.08 14.39
CA PRO A 85 -1.31 -10.66 15.64
C PRO A 85 0.08 -10.13 16.03
N PRO A 86 0.40 -10.03 17.33
CA PRO A 86 1.72 -9.61 17.78
C PRO A 86 2.82 -10.44 17.14
N ASN A 87 3.89 -9.77 16.69
CA ASN A 87 5.06 -10.39 16.06
C ASN A 87 4.74 -11.24 14.80
N SER A 88 3.59 -10.99 14.16
CA SER A 88 3.19 -11.59 12.88
C SER A 88 3.17 -10.53 11.77
N PHE A 89 2.68 -10.90 10.58
CA PHE A 89 2.50 -9.99 9.45
C PHE A 89 1.20 -10.29 8.69
N ALA A 90 0.78 -9.35 7.86
CA ALA A 90 -0.32 -9.51 6.94
C ALA A 90 0.06 -8.98 5.56
N LEU A 91 -0.54 -9.55 4.52
CA LEU A 91 -0.47 -9.05 3.16
C LEU A 91 -1.78 -8.32 2.84
N ALA A 92 -1.67 -7.28 2.02
CA ALA A 92 -2.80 -6.56 1.46
C ALA A 92 -2.42 -6.07 0.06
N ARG A 93 -3.40 -5.53 -0.66
CA ARG A 93 -3.17 -4.85 -1.94
C ARG A 93 -3.51 -3.37 -1.81
N THR A 94 -2.95 -2.57 -2.70
CA THR A 94 -3.37 -1.18 -2.85
C THR A 94 -4.77 -1.09 -3.47
N VAL A 95 -5.49 -0.01 -3.15
CA VAL A 95 -6.70 0.35 -3.92
C VAL A 95 -6.30 0.79 -5.33
N GLU A 96 -5.20 1.54 -5.42
CA GLU A 96 -4.65 2.02 -6.68
C GLU A 96 -3.96 0.92 -7.47
N TYR A 97 -4.24 0.89 -8.77
CA TYR A 97 -3.51 0.17 -9.79
C TYR A 97 -2.45 1.08 -10.43
N PHE A 98 -1.24 0.55 -10.61
CA PHE A 98 -0.09 1.31 -11.12
C PHE A 98 0.36 0.83 -12.49
N ARG A 99 0.60 1.78 -13.40
CA ARG A 99 1.19 1.55 -14.73
C ARG A 99 2.48 2.36 -14.83
N ILE A 100 3.56 1.80 -14.29
CA ILE A 100 4.84 2.51 -14.16
C ILE A 100 5.52 2.68 -15.53
N PRO A 101 5.83 3.92 -15.97
CA PRO A 101 6.55 4.14 -17.22
C PRO A 101 7.93 3.50 -17.22
N ARG A 102 8.39 3.04 -18.38
CA ARG A 102 9.69 2.33 -18.57
C ARG A 102 10.92 3.07 -18.03
N ASN A 103 10.86 4.39 -17.90
CA ASN A 103 11.94 5.25 -17.45
C ASN A 103 11.78 5.72 -15.99
N VAL A 104 10.92 5.07 -15.22
CA VAL A 104 10.60 5.40 -13.83
C VAL A 104 10.85 4.17 -12.96
N LEU A 105 11.39 4.42 -11.77
CA LEU A 105 11.49 3.46 -10.68
C LEU A 105 10.83 4.10 -9.46
N THR A 106 10.00 3.36 -8.75
CA THR A 106 9.32 3.84 -7.55
C THR A 106 9.91 3.22 -6.28
N ILE A 107 9.86 3.96 -5.18
CA ILE A 107 10.20 3.47 -3.84
C ILE A 107 9.02 3.80 -2.93
N CYS A 108 8.57 2.81 -2.16
CA CYS A 108 7.45 2.97 -1.24
C CYS A 108 7.97 2.97 0.20
N LEU A 109 7.47 3.88 1.02
CA LEU A 109 7.83 4.03 2.42
C LEU A 109 6.57 4.07 3.28
N GLY A 110 6.61 3.44 4.45
CA GLY A 110 5.51 3.45 5.41
C GLY A 110 5.25 4.86 5.96
N LYS A 111 3.98 5.20 6.15
CA LYS A 111 3.58 6.48 6.78
C LYS A 111 3.95 6.49 8.27
N SER A 112 4.29 7.66 8.77
CA SER A 112 4.67 7.85 10.19
C SER A 112 3.60 7.42 11.19
N THR A 113 2.31 7.43 10.80
CA THR A 113 1.22 6.88 11.64
C THR A 113 1.43 5.40 11.95
N TYR A 114 1.79 4.59 10.97
CA TYR A 114 2.05 3.16 11.17
C TYR A 114 3.42 2.92 11.82
N ALA A 115 4.45 3.61 11.34
CA ALA A 115 5.81 3.43 11.85
C ALA A 115 5.93 3.76 13.34
N ARG A 116 5.24 4.79 13.83
CA ARG A 116 5.22 5.14 15.27
C ARG A 116 4.57 4.09 16.16
N CYS A 117 3.76 3.21 15.59
CA CYS A 117 3.13 2.08 16.29
C CYS A 117 3.91 0.76 16.11
N GLY A 118 5.12 0.80 15.55
CA GLY A 118 5.92 -0.39 15.30
C GLY A 118 5.47 -1.22 14.08
N ILE A 119 4.58 -0.66 13.24
CA ILE A 119 4.10 -1.32 12.03
C ILE A 119 5.01 -0.93 10.86
N ILE A 120 5.75 -1.91 10.33
CA ILE A 120 6.67 -1.74 9.21
C ILE A 120 5.96 -2.12 7.91
N VAL A 121 5.90 -1.20 6.96
CA VAL A 121 5.37 -1.44 5.62
C VAL A 121 6.52 -1.80 4.70
N ASN A 122 6.57 -3.06 4.25
CA ASN A 122 7.60 -3.57 3.37
C ASN A 122 7.05 -3.74 1.95
N VAL A 123 7.50 -2.89 1.03
CA VAL A 123 7.10 -2.89 -0.37
C VAL A 123 8.36 -2.79 -1.24
N THR A 124 8.50 -3.71 -2.20
CA THR A 124 9.61 -3.70 -3.15
C THR A 124 9.43 -2.60 -4.21
N PRO A 125 10.50 -2.08 -4.83
CA PRO A 125 10.39 -1.14 -5.93
C PRO A 125 9.50 -1.65 -7.07
N LEU A 126 8.67 -0.76 -7.64
CA LEU A 126 7.85 -0.98 -8.85
C LEU A 126 8.42 -0.20 -10.03
#